data_AF-A0A925SC76-F1
#
_entry.id   AF-A0A925SC76-F1
#
_cell.length_a   1.000
_cell.length_b   1.000
_cell.length_c   1.000
_cell.angle_alpha   90.00
_cell.angle_beta   90.00
_cell.angle_gamma   90.00
#
_symmetry.space_group_name_H-M   'P 1'
#
loop_
_entity.id
_entity.type
_entity.pdbx_description
1 polymer ?
#
loop_
_entity_poly.entity_id
_entity_poly.type
_entity_poly.pdbx_seq_one_letter_code
_entity_poly.pdbx_strand_id
1 'polypeptide(L)'
;MNFRWLNALLWGNSVALAWMWGLGLFFSVQMTFMFGLQGLLMFAVPNAFGLMAFGFLTQIVANRHTGGQESLAIFFDKFARPFRLILYIYQIVALSLTVFALVKYLFVPLQPAAGNALLGLYLCLIIFVILAAGCLFGEEAGIQKIKLSHALFGGMLVICVGLILFGLKPLWPGPLQWQAPIPGQWTGPTLLGYAIPLIIGLLTGPWLDLQHWQRAIQIHREKTSISASYFWGGLIFFMMLLFHGFLAWWVMTKDGLPHGITIGMDSFHYAHDLVTKYFLAHQSASSVMAFAYFSFLAICVLTTLDSGYIALKWFLGKNAEKSENMLISLIPKQIIGSPIPTFMVVGLITLIGILAKLELEYFMVFYASFFVGYAGLAIARCFVPNSQQPLPQIRMFSMASMSLVIFALGYLNKQTPLLILGTILPLAYGWWLIFKTDLLRIVTERAGEVMEAASEIPAIRVITKTATAATAADVVAPRDHHALGGHFEDKWFVYSMIASYADTNSVGNVYFGMYPMFVGKTRELFFNTVMPDFNLKTTSFYILTRSFEHKFVRESREFDTITVKLRVGDFNRKFCTLEHQIFGTDNELLGKGKQSLLFVSSKDYSLLDIPPEVYTAFIKYA
;
A
#
# COMPACT_ATOMS: atom_id res chain seq x y z
N MET A 1 -26.31 5.85 28.12
CA MET A 1 -26.37 4.64 27.27
C MET A 1 -25.26 4.70 26.23
N ASN A 2 -24.42 3.67 26.14
CA ASN A 2 -23.27 3.68 25.23
C ASN A 2 -23.75 3.33 23.81
N PHE A 3 -24.01 4.33 22.96
CA PHE A 3 -24.51 4.19 21.57
C PHE A 3 -23.48 3.59 20.58
N ARG A 4 -22.54 2.78 21.08
CA ARG A 4 -21.44 2.19 20.30
C ARG A 4 -21.91 1.24 19.20
N TRP A 5 -22.98 0.49 19.46
CA TRP A 5 -23.57 -0.41 18.47
C TRP A 5 -24.22 0.37 17.31
N LEU A 6 -24.89 1.49 17.62
CA LEU A 6 -25.48 2.37 16.62
C LEU A 6 -24.38 3.00 15.76
N ASN A 7 -23.28 3.44 16.37
CA ASN A 7 -22.15 3.97 15.62
C ASN A 7 -21.53 2.92 14.68
N ALA A 8 -21.43 1.66 15.14
CA ALA A 8 -20.97 0.56 14.31
C ALA A 8 -21.92 0.28 13.14
N LEU A 9 -23.24 0.36 13.34
CA LEU A 9 -24.22 0.21 12.27
C LEU A 9 -24.14 1.34 11.24
N LEU A 10 -24.00 2.60 11.67
CA LEU A 10 -23.83 3.75 10.77
C LEU A 10 -22.55 3.63 9.93
N TRP A 11 -21.45 3.24 10.57
CA TRP A 11 -20.21 2.93 9.85
C TRP A 11 -20.36 1.71 8.93
N GLY A 12 -21.10 0.69 9.34
CA GLY A 12 -21.42 -0.46 8.51
C GLY A 12 -22.19 -0.09 7.26
N ASN A 13 -23.24 0.73 7.37
CA ASN A 13 -23.94 1.27 6.22
C ASN A 13 -22.99 2.03 5.30
N SER A 14 -22.12 2.90 5.83
CA SER A 14 -21.11 3.57 5.01
C SER A 14 -20.19 2.56 4.31
N VAL A 15 -19.64 1.56 5.02
CA VAL A 15 -18.82 0.46 4.45
C VAL A 15 -19.52 -0.20 3.27
N ALA A 16 -20.81 -0.54 3.41
CA ALA A 16 -21.59 -1.15 2.34
C ALA A 16 -21.70 -0.20 1.13
N LEU A 17 -22.09 1.06 1.36
CA LEU A 17 -22.35 2.03 0.29
C LEU A 17 -21.11 2.46 -0.49
N ALA A 18 -19.93 2.45 0.13
CA ALA A 18 -18.66 2.67 -0.58
C ALA A 18 -18.20 1.45 -1.40
N TRP A 19 -18.76 0.27 -1.10
CA TRP A 19 -18.46 -0.98 -1.80
C TRP A 19 -19.56 -1.39 -2.79
N MET A 20 -20.56 -0.53 -3.02
CA MET A 20 -21.58 -0.68 -4.07
C MET A 20 -21.10 -0.15 -5.43
N TRP A 21 -19.83 -0.37 -5.73
CA TRP A 21 -19.20 0.02 -6.98
C TRP A 21 -19.67 -0.87 -8.14
N GLY A 22 -19.30 -0.56 -9.39
CA GLY A 22 -19.93 -1.16 -10.58
C GLY A 22 -19.93 -2.70 -10.62
N LEU A 23 -18.96 -3.33 -9.94
CA LEU A 23 -18.87 -4.78 -9.75
C LEU A 23 -19.96 -5.29 -8.79
N GLY A 24 -20.29 -4.60 -7.71
CA GLY A 24 -21.41 -4.98 -6.83
C GLY A 24 -22.76 -4.90 -7.55
N LEU A 25 -23.04 -3.79 -8.22
CA LEU A 25 -24.34 -3.53 -8.84
C LEU A 25 -24.59 -4.42 -10.06
N PHE A 26 -23.92 -4.13 -11.16
CA PHE A 26 -24.29 -4.71 -12.46
C PHE A 26 -23.82 -6.15 -12.63
N PHE A 27 -22.75 -6.55 -11.94
CA PHE A 27 -22.30 -7.93 -12.01
C PHE A 27 -23.25 -8.90 -11.27
N SER A 28 -24.01 -8.44 -10.27
CA SER A 28 -25.04 -9.28 -9.63
C SER A 28 -26.15 -9.68 -10.61
N VAL A 29 -26.54 -8.75 -11.49
CA VAL A 29 -27.46 -8.97 -12.62
C VAL A 29 -26.86 -9.99 -13.59
N GLN A 30 -25.62 -9.76 -14.01
CA GLN A 30 -24.92 -10.63 -14.96
C GLN A 30 -24.71 -12.06 -14.40
N MET A 31 -24.31 -12.22 -13.15
CA MET A 31 -24.13 -13.54 -12.51
C MET A 31 -25.46 -14.30 -12.39
N THR A 32 -26.55 -13.58 -12.14
CA THR A 32 -27.89 -14.18 -12.13
C THR A 32 -28.31 -14.61 -13.53
N PHE A 33 -28.02 -13.81 -14.56
CA PHE A 33 -28.24 -14.16 -15.96
C PHE A 33 -27.43 -15.39 -16.39
N MET A 34 -26.12 -15.42 -16.11
CA MET A 34 -25.21 -16.48 -16.57
C MET A 34 -25.48 -17.81 -15.90
N PHE A 35 -25.77 -17.81 -14.60
CA PHE A 35 -25.74 -19.03 -13.79
C PHE A 35 -26.93 -19.20 -12.83
N GLY A 36 -27.80 -18.21 -12.67
CA GLY A 36 -28.95 -18.27 -11.75
C GLY A 36 -28.56 -18.03 -10.29
N LEU A 37 -29.34 -18.60 -9.35
CA LEU A 37 -29.10 -18.39 -7.92
C LEU A 37 -27.69 -18.85 -7.50
N GLN A 38 -27.19 -19.97 -8.04
CA GLN A 38 -25.84 -20.45 -7.70
C GLN A 38 -24.75 -19.43 -8.05
N GLY A 39 -24.89 -18.73 -9.19
CA GLY A 39 -23.96 -17.69 -9.60
C GLY A 39 -24.06 -16.46 -8.70
N LEU A 40 -25.28 -16.03 -8.41
CA LEU A 40 -25.54 -14.91 -7.51
C LEU A 40 -24.93 -15.15 -6.12
N LEU A 41 -25.13 -16.34 -5.54
CA LEU A 41 -24.57 -16.68 -4.22
C LEU A 41 -23.05 -16.85 -4.26
N MET A 42 -22.51 -17.47 -5.32
CA MET A 42 -21.06 -17.60 -5.52
C MET A 42 -20.37 -16.25 -5.65
N PHE A 43 -21.09 -15.23 -6.12
CA PHE A 43 -20.61 -13.86 -6.16
C PHE A 43 -20.83 -13.11 -4.83
N ALA A 44 -22.05 -13.12 -4.31
CA ALA A 44 -22.43 -12.29 -3.17
C ALA A 44 -21.81 -12.74 -1.84
N VAL A 45 -21.72 -14.05 -1.59
CA VAL A 45 -21.21 -14.59 -0.32
C VAL A 45 -19.72 -14.28 -0.12
N PRO A 46 -18.80 -14.60 -1.07
CA PRO A 46 -17.39 -14.28 -0.88
C PRO A 46 -17.12 -12.78 -0.83
N ASN A 47 -17.91 -11.98 -1.54
CA ASN A 47 -17.78 -10.52 -1.54
C ASN A 47 -18.11 -9.92 -0.17
N ALA A 48 -19.25 -10.30 0.40
CA ALA A 48 -19.64 -9.89 1.74
C ALA A 48 -18.66 -10.40 2.80
N PHE A 49 -18.24 -11.67 2.70
CA PHE A 49 -17.27 -12.24 3.63
C PHE A 49 -15.90 -11.58 3.53
N GLY A 50 -15.45 -11.18 2.34
CA GLY A 50 -14.20 -10.43 2.14
C GLY A 50 -14.16 -9.13 2.95
N LEU A 51 -15.26 -8.38 2.95
CA LEU A 51 -15.41 -7.18 3.80
C LEU A 51 -15.36 -7.52 5.29
N MET A 52 -16.13 -8.53 5.73
CA MET A 52 -16.14 -8.94 7.13
C MET A 52 -14.77 -9.40 7.61
N ALA A 53 -14.07 -10.18 6.78
CA ALA A 53 -12.72 -10.66 7.05
C ALA A 53 -11.71 -9.51 7.12
N PHE A 54 -11.77 -8.54 6.21
CA PHE A 54 -10.96 -7.32 6.28
C PHE A 54 -11.16 -6.59 7.61
N GLY A 55 -12.41 -6.35 8.01
CA GLY A 55 -12.70 -5.64 9.26
C GLY A 55 -12.28 -6.39 10.52
N PHE A 56 -12.46 -7.70 10.55
CA PHE A 56 -12.01 -8.56 11.65
C PHE A 56 -10.48 -8.54 11.76
N LEU A 57 -9.78 -8.76 10.66
CA LEU A 57 -8.32 -8.85 10.63
C LEU A 57 -7.66 -7.48 10.89
N THR A 58 -8.21 -6.39 10.38
CA THR A 58 -7.71 -5.03 10.67
C THR A 58 -7.93 -4.61 12.12
N GLN A 59 -9.00 -5.07 12.79
CA GLN A 59 -9.16 -4.89 14.23
C GLN A 59 -8.03 -5.55 15.01
N ILE A 60 -7.62 -6.77 14.61
CA ILE A 60 -6.49 -7.47 15.22
C ILE A 60 -5.20 -6.66 15.01
N VAL A 61 -4.95 -6.16 13.79
CA VAL A 61 -3.78 -5.32 13.49
C VAL A 61 -3.77 -4.06 14.36
N ALA A 62 -4.91 -3.36 14.48
CA ALA A 62 -5.04 -2.16 15.28
C ALA A 62 -4.72 -2.41 16.77
N ASN A 63 -5.14 -3.56 17.31
CA ASN A 63 -4.93 -3.92 18.71
C ASN A 63 -3.49 -4.39 19.00
N ARG A 64 -2.76 -4.91 18.01
CA ARG A 64 -1.37 -5.38 18.17
C ARG A 64 -0.33 -4.26 18.22
N HIS A 65 -0.65 -3.09 17.67
CA HIS A 65 0.31 -1.99 17.53
C HIS A 65 0.13 -0.95 18.64
N THR A 66 1.24 -0.39 19.10
CA THR A 66 1.26 0.73 20.04
C THR A 66 0.76 2.02 19.36
N GLY A 67 0.19 2.94 20.13
CA GLY A 67 -0.36 4.21 19.60
C GLY A 67 -1.86 4.41 19.86
N GLY A 68 -2.50 3.52 20.63
CA GLY A 68 -3.90 3.68 21.04
C GLY A 68 -4.84 3.80 19.84
N GLN A 69 -5.59 4.90 19.75
CA GLN A 69 -6.53 5.17 18.66
C GLN A 69 -5.87 5.51 17.31
N GLU A 70 -4.56 5.82 17.31
CA GLU A 70 -3.79 6.12 16.10
C GLU A 70 -2.95 4.93 15.64
N SER A 71 -2.96 3.81 16.37
CA SER A 71 -2.12 2.64 16.08
C SER A 71 -2.27 2.15 14.63
N LEU A 72 -3.50 2.07 14.14
CA LEU A 72 -3.80 1.63 12.77
C LEU A 72 -3.33 2.64 11.71
N ALA A 73 -3.43 3.95 12.00
CA ALA A 73 -2.95 4.99 11.09
C ALA A 73 -1.43 4.97 10.96
N ILE A 74 -0.73 4.81 12.09
CA ILE A 74 0.73 4.68 12.16
C ILE A 74 1.18 3.41 11.43
N PHE A 75 0.48 2.30 11.63
CA PHE A 75 0.73 1.05 10.91
C PHE A 75 0.58 1.26 9.40
N PHE A 76 -0.56 1.80 8.95
CA PHE A 76 -0.84 2.01 7.54
C PHE A 76 0.20 2.90 6.86
N ASP A 77 0.67 3.95 7.53
CA ASP A 77 1.69 4.86 7.00
C ASP A 77 3.05 4.16 6.71
N LYS A 78 3.35 3.07 7.41
CA LYS A 78 4.53 2.23 7.13
C LYS A 78 4.20 1.16 6.09
N PHE A 79 3.07 0.48 6.28
CA PHE A 79 2.57 -0.60 5.44
C PHE A 79 2.36 -0.17 3.98
N ALA A 80 1.76 0.99 3.74
CA ALA A 80 1.37 1.45 2.40
C ALA A 80 2.55 1.90 1.54
N ARG A 81 3.71 2.26 2.12
CA ARG A 81 4.88 2.78 1.39
C ARG A 81 5.28 1.93 0.17
N PRO A 82 5.54 0.61 0.31
CA PRO A 82 5.91 -0.24 -0.83
C PRO A 82 4.75 -0.49 -1.81
N PHE A 83 3.51 -0.23 -1.41
CA PHE A 83 2.30 -0.46 -2.21
C PHE A 83 1.71 0.82 -2.82
N ARG A 84 2.40 1.97 -2.71
CA ARG A 84 1.80 3.26 -3.06
C ARG A 84 1.21 3.30 -4.48
N LEU A 85 1.99 2.82 -5.45
CA LEU A 85 1.57 2.77 -6.84
C LEU A 85 0.37 1.82 -7.04
N ILE A 86 0.42 0.63 -6.44
CA ILE A 86 -0.65 -0.36 -6.65
C ILE A 86 -1.95 0.05 -5.99
N LEU A 87 -1.90 0.65 -4.79
CA LEU A 87 -3.07 1.23 -4.12
C LEU A 87 -3.72 2.33 -4.97
N TYR A 88 -2.90 3.17 -5.61
CA TYR A 88 -3.39 4.22 -6.49
C TYR A 88 -4.02 3.68 -7.78
N ILE A 89 -3.35 2.73 -8.46
CA ILE A 89 -3.88 2.10 -9.68
C ILE A 89 -5.16 1.32 -9.36
N TYR A 90 -5.21 0.59 -8.24
CA TYR A 90 -6.42 -0.12 -7.80
C TYR A 90 -7.61 0.84 -7.70
N GLN A 91 -7.41 2.01 -7.10
CA GLN A 91 -8.46 3.03 -6.96
C GLN A 91 -8.87 3.64 -8.31
N ILE A 92 -7.93 3.90 -9.22
CA ILE A 92 -8.24 4.38 -10.58
C ILE A 92 -9.12 3.36 -11.31
N VAL A 93 -8.74 2.09 -11.30
CA VAL A 93 -9.52 1.04 -11.97
C VAL A 93 -10.90 0.92 -11.33
N ALA A 94 -11.01 1.05 -10.00
CA ALA A 94 -12.28 0.89 -9.29
C ALA A 94 -13.27 2.00 -9.64
N LEU A 95 -12.78 3.24 -9.63
CA LEU A 95 -13.58 4.40 -10.00
C LEU A 95 -13.94 4.38 -11.49
N SER A 96 -12.99 4.00 -12.36
CA SER A 96 -13.24 3.86 -13.80
C SER A 96 -14.33 2.83 -14.08
N LEU A 97 -14.23 1.65 -13.48
CA LEU A 97 -15.23 0.60 -13.59
C LEU A 97 -16.60 1.09 -13.12
N THR A 98 -16.66 1.84 -12.03
CA THR A 98 -17.92 2.35 -11.46
C THR A 98 -18.63 3.34 -12.38
N VAL A 99 -17.90 4.36 -12.86
CA VAL A 99 -18.46 5.36 -13.77
C VAL A 99 -18.80 4.70 -15.11
N PHE A 100 -17.92 3.84 -15.63
CA PHE A 100 -18.17 3.06 -16.83
C PHE A 100 -19.46 2.24 -16.75
N ALA A 101 -19.65 1.47 -15.67
CA ALA A 101 -20.82 0.62 -15.52
C ALA A 101 -22.12 1.44 -15.45
N LEU A 102 -22.12 2.55 -14.70
CA LEU A 102 -23.29 3.44 -14.63
C LEU A 102 -23.61 4.05 -15.99
N VAL A 103 -22.61 4.60 -16.68
CA VAL A 103 -22.84 5.24 -17.97
C VAL A 103 -23.31 4.21 -18.99
N LYS A 104 -22.64 3.06 -19.08
CA LYS A 104 -22.96 2.02 -20.06
C LYS A 104 -24.30 1.33 -19.81
N TYR A 105 -24.64 1.03 -18.56
CA TYR A 105 -25.80 0.17 -18.25
C TYR A 105 -27.02 0.93 -17.72
N LEU A 106 -26.91 2.23 -17.47
CA LEU A 106 -28.04 3.13 -17.20
C LEU A 106 -28.18 4.20 -18.28
N PHE A 107 -27.17 5.05 -18.47
CA PHE A 107 -27.33 6.27 -19.28
C PHE A 107 -27.31 6.05 -20.80
N VAL A 108 -26.59 5.05 -21.29
CA VAL A 108 -26.63 4.66 -22.71
C VAL A 108 -28.01 4.09 -23.08
N PRO A 109 -28.60 3.14 -22.34
CA PRO A 109 -29.98 2.68 -22.57
C PRO A 109 -31.03 3.80 -22.49
N LEU A 110 -30.83 4.80 -21.62
CA LEU A 110 -31.74 5.94 -21.46
C LEU A 110 -31.76 6.90 -22.65
N GLN A 111 -30.89 6.73 -23.65
CA GLN A 111 -30.79 7.62 -24.80
C GLN A 111 -31.27 6.99 -26.12
N PRO A 112 -32.58 6.75 -26.32
CA PRO A 112 -33.09 6.22 -27.59
C PRO A 112 -33.10 7.26 -28.74
N ALA A 113 -32.83 8.55 -28.48
CA ALA A 113 -33.16 9.64 -29.41
C ALA A 113 -31.99 10.48 -29.98
N ALA A 114 -30.73 10.21 -29.63
CA ALA A 114 -29.60 10.94 -30.22
C ALA A 114 -29.04 10.16 -31.42
N GLY A 115 -29.13 10.73 -32.61
CA GLY A 115 -28.34 10.25 -33.74
C GLY A 115 -26.84 10.24 -33.41
N ASN A 116 -26.08 9.41 -34.14
CA ASN A 116 -24.65 9.17 -33.93
C ASN A 116 -23.78 10.45 -33.85
N ALA A 117 -24.25 11.58 -34.40
CA ALA A 117 -23.50 12.83 -34.46
C ALA A 117 -23.24 13.50 -33.10
N LEU A 118 -24.08 13.28 -32.08
CA LEU A 118 -23.94 13.94 -30.77
C LEU A 118 -23.65 12.98 -29.60
N LEU A 119 -23.50 11.68 -29.88
CA LEU A 119 -23.25 10.67 -28.85
C LEU A 119 -22.00 10.98 -28.01
N GLY A 120 -20.90 11.37 -28.67
CA GLY A 120 -19.66 11.72 -27.97
C GLY A 120 -19.83 12.89 -26.99
N LEU A 121 -20.55 13.95 -27.41
CA LEU A 121 -20.82 15.10 -26.55
C LEU A 121 -21.72 14.72 -25.37
N TYR A 122 -22.77 13.94 -25.60
CA TYR A 122 -23.65 13.46 -24.55
C TYR A 122 -22.90 12.63 -23.50
N LEU A 123 -22.07 11.67 -23.93
CA LEU A 123 -21.24 10.87 -23.03
C LEU A 123 -20.30 11.74 -22.22
N CYS A 124 -19.62 12.71 -22.84
CA CYS A 124 -18.76 13.65 -22.14
C CYS A 124 -19.51 14.43 -21.05
N LEU A 125 -20.70 14.95 -21.36
CA LEU A 125 -21.51 15.73 -20.41
C LEU A 125 -21.96 14.87 -19.22
N ILE A 126 -22.42 13.65 -19.46
CA ILE A 126 -22.86 12.75 -18.40
C ILE A 126 -21.70 12.30 -17.51
N ILE A 127 -20.59 11.89 -18.13
CA ILE A 127 -19.38 11.54 -17.39
C ILE A 127 -18.95 12.73 -16.53
N PHE A 128 -18.94 13.95 -17.09
CA PHE A 128 -18.61 15.15 -16.35
C PHE A 128 -19.53 15.39 -15.16
N VAL A 129 -20.85 15.30 -15.32
CA VAL A 129 -21.83 15.50 -14.24
C VAL A 129 -21.67 14.45 -13.14
N ILE A 130 -21.49 13.17 -13.50
CA ILE A 130 -21.28 12.09 -12.52
C ILE A 130 -20.01 12.33 -11.70
N LEU A 131 -18.91 12.68 -12.37
CA LEU A 131 -17.64 12.97 -11.70
C LEU A 131 -17.73 14.22 -10.83
N ALA A 132 -18.37 15.28 -11.33
CA ALA A 132 -18.57 16.53 -10.60
C ALA A 132 -19.40 16.29 -9.33
N ALA A 133 -20.47 15.48 -9.41
CA ALA A 133 -21.24 15.08 -8.24
C ALA A 133 -20.38 14.31 -7.22
N GLY A 134 -19.63 13.30 -7.67
CA GLY A 134 -18.71 12.56 -6.79
C GLY A 134 -17.70 13.46 -6.07
N CYS A 135 -17.11 14.41 -6.79
CA CYS A 135 -16.19 15.40 -6.24
C CYS A 135 -16.88 16.33 -5.22
N LEU A 136 -18.05 16.88 -5.57
CA LEU A 136 -18.79 17.82 -4.71
C LEU A 136 -19.18 17.18 -3.37
N PHE A 137 -19.84 16.03 -3.43
CA PHE A 137 -20.27 15.31 -2.23
C PHE A 137 -19.08 14.83 -1.39
N GLY A 138 -18.00 14.40 -2.05
CA GLY A 138 -16.75 14.02 -1.37
C GLY A 138 -16.09 15.18 -0.63
N GLU A 139 -16.04 16.36 -1.25
CA GLU A 139 -15.45 17.57 -0.65
C GLU A 139 -16.24 18.06 0.56
N GLU A 140 -17.58 18.10 0.46
CA GLU A 140 -18.47 18.59 1.52
C GLU A 140 -18.51 17.66 2.75
N ALA A 141 -18.51 16.36 2.53
CA ALA A 141 -18.64 15.39 3.62
C ALA A 141 -17.32 15.22 4.40
N GLY A 142 -16.22 14.92 3.69
CA GLY A 142 -14.99 14.43 4.31
C GLY A 142 -15.20 13.15 5.14
N ILE A 143 -14.12 12.56 5.67
CA ILE A 143 -14.20 11.24 6.32
C ILE A 143 -15.00 11.24 7.64
N GLN A 144 -15.09 12.37 8.35
CA GLN A 144 -15.81 12.43 9.62
C GLN A 144 -17.33 12.56 9.43
N LYS A 145 -17.79 13.33 8.43
CA LYS A 145 -19.23 13.54 8.20
C LYS A 145 -19.82 12.55 7.21
N ILE A 146 -19.00 11.84 6.41
CA ILE A 146 -19.51 10.88 5.42
C ILE A 146 -20.39 9.78 6.02
N LYS A 147 -20.13 9.40 7.28
CA LYS A 147 -20.99 8.47 8.02
C LYS A 147 -22.46 8.93 8.07
N LEU A 148 -22.68 10.24 8.25
CA LEU A 148 -24.03 10.82 8.34
C LEU A 148 -24.66 10.99 6.96
N SER A 149 -23.91 11.45 5.96
CA SER A 149 -24.43 11.54 4.59
C SER A 149 -24.80 10.16 4.05
N HIS A 150 -23.95 9.16 4.29
CA HIS A 150 -24.23 7.78 3.92
C HIS A 150 -25.43 7.20 4.68
N ALA A 151 -25.65 7.57 5.93
CA ALA A 151 -26.86 7.16 6.66
C ALA A 151 -28.14 7.70 6.02
N LEU A 152 -28.14 8.96 5.57
CA LEU A 152 -29.25 9.55 4.81
C LEU A 152 -29.48 8.78 3.50
N PHE A 153 -28.41 8.56 2.73
CA PHE A 153 -28.48 7.78 1.49
C PHE A 153 -28.95 6.33 1.71
N GLY A 154 -28.54 5.69 2.80
CA GLY A 154 -29.01 4.37 3.20
C GLY A 154 -30.52 4.36 3.46
N GLY A 155 -31.05 5.38 4.14
CA GLY A 155 -32.50 5.55 4.32
C GLY A 155 -33.23 5.72 2.99
N MET A 156 -32.69 6.54 2.08
CA MET A 156 -33.25 6.72 0.73
C MET A 156 -33.23 5.42 -0.08
N LEU A 157 -32.19 4.60 0.05
CA LEU A 157 -32.11 3.28 -0.60
C LEU A 157 -33.18 2.32 -0.07
N VAL A 158 -33.42 2.29 1.24
CA VAL A 158 -34.51 1.48 1.81
C VAL A 158 -35.86 1.89 1.23
N ILE A 159 -36.11 3.19 1.06
CA ILE A 159 -37.33 3.69 0.41
C ILE A 159 -37.39 3.22 -1.05
N CYS A 160 -36.31 3.36 -1.82
CA CYS A 160 -36.26 2.92 -3.22
C CYS A 160 -36.54 1.41 -3.35
N VAL A 161 -35.88 0.59 -2.54
CA VAL A 161 -36.08 -0.86 -2.49
C VAL A 161 -37.53 -1.19 -2.14
N GLY A 162 -38.09 -0.54 -1.11
CA GLY A 162 -39.49 -0.71 -0.72
C GLY A 162 -40.46 -0.40 -1.86
N LEU A 163 -40.31 0.76 -2.51
CA LEU A 163 -41.15 1.17 -3.65
C LEU A 163 -41.09 0.17 -4.81
N ILE A 164 -39.91 -0.37 -5.11
CA ILE A 164 -39.75 -1.40 -6.14
C ILE A 164 -40.49 -2.67 -5.72
N LEU A 165 -40.22 -3.20 -4.52
CA LEU A 165 -40.83 -4.44 -4.04
C LEU A 165 -42.36 -4.37 -3.96
N PHE A 166 -42.94 -3.27 -3.49
CA PHE A 166 -44.39 -3.07 -3.47
C PHE A 166 -45.00 -2.90 -4.88
N GLY A 167 -44.19 -2.47 -5.84
CA GLY A 167 -44.61 -2.30 -7.24
C GLY A 167 -44.57 -3.59 -8.07
N LEU A 168 -43.82 -4.62 -7.66
CA LEU A 168 -43.70 -5.88 -8.41
C LEU A 168 -45.03 -6.65 -8.45
N LYS A 169 -45.51 -6.97 -9.66
CA LYS A 169 -46.78 -7.69 -9.89
C LYS A 169 -46.62 -8.84 -10.90
N PRO A 170 -46.74 -10.11 -10.47
CA PRO A 170 -46.74 -10.58 -9.08
C PRO A 170 -45.37 -10.33 -8.41
N LEU A 171 -45.32 -10.32 -7.07
CA LEU A 171 -44.05 -10.24 -6.33
C LEU A 171 -43.15 -11.45 -6.63
N TRP A 172 -43.75 -12.63 -6.82
CA TRP A 172 -43.07 -13.88 -7.14
C TRP A 172 -43.57 -14.41 -8.49
N PRO A 173 -42.82 -14.20 -9.60
CA PRO A 173 -43.28 -14.52 -10.94
C PRO A 173 -43.15 -16.00 -11.30
N GLY A 174 -42.40 -16.78 -10.52
CA GLY A 174 -42.21 -18.22 -10.71
C GLY A 174 -41.34 -18.82 -9.60
N PRO A 175 -41.09 -20.15 -9.61
CA PRO A 175 -40.20 -20.78 -8.64
C PRO A 175 -38.76 -20.29 -8.82
N LEU A 176 -38.04 -20.13 -7.71
CA LEU A 176 -36.65 -19.71 -7.75
C LEU A 176 -35.79 -20.78 -8.44
N GLN A 177 -34.98 -20.38 -9.41
CA GLN A 177 -34.17 -21.32 -10.18
C GLN A 177 -32.73 -21.35 -9.68
N TRP A 178 -32.23 -22.56 -9.38
CA TRP A 178 -30.84 -22.75 -8.97
C TRP A 178 -29.86 -22.47 -10.13
N GLN A 179 -30.23 -22.91 -11.33
CA GLN A 179 -29.50 -22.68 -12.57
C GLN A 179 -29.97 -21.41 -13.28
N ALA A 180 -29.28 -21.05 -14.37
CA ALA A 180 -29.60 -19.89 -15.20
C ALA A 180 -31.10 -19.91 -15.59
N PRO A 181 -31.84 -18.80 -15.40
CA PRO A 181 -33.26 -18.74 -15.73
C PRO A 181 -33.55 -19.05 -17.20
N ILE A 182 -32.55 -18.82 -18.06
CA ILE A 182 -32.63 -19.00 -19.50
C ILE A 182 -31.39 -19.77 -19.97
N PRO A 183 -31.38 -21.11 -19.83
CA PRO A 183 -30.22 -21.93 -20.17
C PRO A 183 -29.78 -21.78 -21.63
N GLY A 184 -28.48 -21.83 -21.88
CA GLY A 184 -27.90 -21.78 -23.23
C GLY A 184 -27.67 -20.38 -23.80
N GLN A 185 -28.13 -19.31 -23.12
CA GLN A 185 -27.87 -17.93 -23.54
C GLN A 185 -26.46 -17.46 -23.22
N TRP A 186 -25.89 -17.91 -22.11
CA TRP A 186 -24.49 -17.61 -21.79
C TRP A 186 -23.56 -18.48 -22.64
N THR A 187 -22.69 -17.83 -23.41
CA THR A 187 -21.77 -18.49 -24.35
C THR A 187 -20.29 -18.42 -23.92
N GLY A 188 -19.98 -17.79 -22.79
CA GLY A 188 -18.61 -17.61 -22.28
C GLY A 188 -18.12 -18.72 -21.32
N PRO A 189 -17.13 -18.44 -20.46
CA PRO A 189 -16.56 -19.43 -19.55
C PRO A 189 -17.55 -20.08 -18.58
N THR A 190 -17.22 -21.29 -18.13
CA THR A 190 -18.06 -22.05 -17.19
C THR A 190 -18.12 -21.39 -15.80
N LEU A 191 -19.11 -21.79 -14.98
CA LEU A 191 -19.23 -21.34 -13.59
C LEU A 191 -17.93 -21.57 -12.80
N LEU A 192 -17.26 -22.70 -13.00
CA LEU A 192 -16.01 -23.01 -12.31
C LEU A 192 -14.86 -22.09 -12.76
N GLY A 193 -14.87 -21.67 -14.02
CA GLY A 193 -13.97 -20.64 -14.55
C GLY A 193 -14.14 -19.28 -13.87
N TYR A 194 -15.33 -18.96 -13.35
CA TYR A 194 -15.56 -17.75 -12.55
C TYR A 194 -15.35 -18.00 -11.04
N ALA A 195 -15.70 -19.18 -10.54
CA ALA A 195 -15.76 -19.48 -9.11
C ALA A 195 -14.46 -19.17 -8.37
N ILE A 196 -13.36 -19.77 -8.81
CA ILE A 196 -12.05 -19.62 -8.15
C ILE A 196 -11.54 -18.18 -8.27
N PRO A 197 -11.52 -17.57 -9.48
CA PRO A 197 -11.16 -16.17 -9.64
C PRO A 197 -11.96 -15.20 -8.80
N LEU A 198 -13.29 -15.37 -8.74
CA LEU A 198 -14.17 -14.50 -7.96
C LEU A 198 -13.90 -14.66 -6.47
N ILE A 199 -13.87 -15.89 -5.95
CA ILE A 199 -13.61 -16.12 -4.52
C ILE A 199 -12.28 -15.47 -4.13
N ILE A 200 -11.20 -15.73 -4.88
CA ILE A 200 -9.89 -15.19 -4.55
C ILE A 200 -9.86 -13.66 -4.69
N GLY A 201 -10.36 -13.12 -5.80
CA GLY A 201 -10.35 -11.68 -6.06
C GLY A 201 -11.19 -10.89 -5.04
N LEU A 202 -12.33 -11.43 -4.63
CA LEU A 202 -13.26 -10.78 -3.69
C LEU A 202 -12.78 -10.87 -2.23
N LEU A 203 -12.14 -11.98 -1.84
CA LEU A 203 -11.53 -12.10 -0.50
C LEU A 203 -10.31 -11.18 -0.33
N THR A 204 -9.57 -10.94 -1.41
CA THR A 204 -8.34 -10.16 -1.39
C THR A 204 -8.52 -8.69 -1.76
N GLY A 205 -9.58 -8.35 -2.51
CA GLY A 205 -9.87 -7.00 -3.01
C GLY A 205 -9.84 -5.90 -1.95
N PRO A 206 -10.58 -6.01 -0.81
CA PRO A 206 -10.66 -4.95 0.19
C PRO A 206 -9.30 -4.47 0.75
N TRP A 207 -8.27 -5.30 0.65
CA TRP A 207 -6.93 -5.04 1.19
C TRP A 207 -6.12 -4.03 0.36
N LEU A 208 -6.47 -3.83 -0.90
CA LEU A 208 -5.85 -2.82 -1.76
C LEU A 208 -6.75 -1.59 -1.96
N ASP A 209 -7.95 -1.58 -1.39
CA ASP A 209 -8.87 -0.46 -1.50
C ASP A 209 -8.58 0.60 -0.43
N LEU A 210 -8.32 1.84 -0.87
CA LEU A 210 -7.98 2.95 0.01
C LEU A 210 -9.16 3.43 0.86
N GLN A 211 -10.39 3.31 0.35
CA GLN A 211 -11.61 3.71 1.04
C GLN A 211 -11.79 2.87 2.31
N HIS A 212 -11.51 1.57 2.23
CA HIS A 212 -11.59 0.68 3.38
C HIS A 212 -10.50 0.93 4.42
N TRP A 213 -9.25 1.14 4.01
CA TRP A 213 -8.19 1.49 4.96
C TRP A 213 -8.47 2.82 5.68
N GLN A 214 -8.88 3.85 4.93
CA GLN A 214 -9.23 5.15 5.51
C GLN A 214 -10.37 5.03 6.52
N ARG A 215 -11.39 4.25 6.18
CA ARG A 215 -12.56 4.04 7.03
C ARG A 215 -12.25 3.24 8.28
N ALA A 216 -11.49 2.15 8.17
CA ALA A 216 -11.06 1.37 9.33
C ALA A 216 -10.25 2.23 10.31
N ILE A 217 -9.37 3.10 9.81
CA ILE A 217 -8.62 4.07 10.62
C ILE A 217 -9.58 5.03 11.34
N GLN A 218 -10.55 5.60 10.63
CA GLN A 218 -11.50 6.54 11.25
C GLN A 218 -12.40 5.87 12.29
N ILE A 219 -12.87 4.64 12.03
CA ILE A 219 -13.68 3.85 12.99
C ILE A 219 -12.89 3.62 14.28
N HIS A 220 -11.61 3.26 14.16
CA HIS A 220 -10.71 3.07 15.30
C HIS A 220 -10.49 4.37 16.08
N ARG A 221 -10.29 5.48 15.37
CA ARG A 221 -10.20 6.83 15.96
C ARG A 221 -11.44 7.21 16.74
N GLU A 222 -12.62 6.77 16.32
CA GLU A 222 -13.88 7.00 17.02
C GLU A 222 -14.15 6.00 18.16
N LYS A 223 -13.17 5.19 18.58
CA LYS A 223 -13.31 4.15 19.62
C LYS A 223 -14.47 3.19 19.35
N THR A 224 -14.74 2.93 18.07
CA THR A 224 -15.79 2.03 17.60
C THR A 224 -15.15 0.75 17.07
N SER A 225 -15.86 -0.37 17.17
CA SER A 225 -15.32 -1.66 16.70
C SER A 225 -15.30 -1.69 15.17
N ILE A 226 -14.11 -1.86 14.60
CA ILE A 226 -13.89 -2.06 13.16
C ILE A 226 -14.60 -3.34 12.74
N SER A 227 -14.38 -4.43 13.48
CA SER A 227 -14.97 -5.73 13.19
C SER A 227 -16.50 -5.69 13.17
N ALA A 228 -17.14 -5.09 14.18
CA ALA A 228 -18.60 -4.98 14.20
C ALA A 228 -19.14 -4.10 13.07
N SER A 229 -18.44 -3.00 12.74
CA SER A 229 -18.84 -2.11 11.64
C SER A 229 -18.79 -2.83 10.29
N TYR A 230 -17.71 -3.57 10.01
CA TYR A 230 -17.58 -4.34 8.78
C TYR A 230 -18.47 -5.59 8.73
N PHE A 231 -18.84 -6.17 9.89
CA PHE A 231 -19.86 -7.21 9.93
C PHE A 231 -21.21 -6.67 9.45
N TRP A 232 -21.67 -5.56 10.01
CA TRP A 232 -22.91 -4.91 9.55
C TRP A 232 -22.80 -4.43 8.10
N GLY A 233 -21.66 -3.87 7.71
CA GLY A 233 -21.43 -3.46 6.33
C GLY A 233 -21.48 -4.61 5.34
N GLY A 234 -20.83 -5.74 5.64
CA GLY A 234 -20.91 -6.95 4.83
C GLY A 234 -22.34 -7.49 4.72
N LEU A 235 -23.13 -7.43 5.80
CA LEU A 235 -24.52 -7.89 5.78
C LEU A 235 -25.43 -6.97 4.94
N ILE A 236 -25.33 -5.65 5.11
CA ILE A 236 -26.10 -4.68 4.33
C ILE A 236 -25.74 -4.80 2.85
N PHE A 237 -24.45 -4.90 2.55
CA PHE A 237 -23.95 -5.10 1.20
C PHE A 237 -24.49 -6.39 0.57
N PHE A 238 -24.41 -7.52 1.28
CA PHE A 238 -24.96 -8.80 0.83
C PHE A 238 -26.44 -8.70 0.46
N MET A 239 -27.25 -8.05 1.31
CA MET A 239 -28.68 -7.89 1.06
C MET A 239 -28.97 -7.03 -0.17
N MET A 240 -28.17 -5.99 -0.43
CA MET A 240 -28.30 -5.19 -1.65
C MET A 240 -27.95 -5.98 -2.91
N LEU A 241 -26.91 -6.82 -2.87
CA LEU A 241 -26.55 -7.72 -3.98
C LEU A 241 -27.67 -8.72 -4.26
N LEU A 242 -28.23 -9.32 -3.20
CA LEU A 242 -29.37 -10.24 -3.34
C LEU A 242 -30.58 -9.52 -3.94
N PHE A 243 -30.91 -8.34 -3.45
CA PHE A 243 -32.02 -7.55 -4.00
C PHE A 243 -31.87 -7.34 -5.51
N HIS A 244 -30.71 -6.86 -5.96
CA HIS A 244 -30.51 -6.54 -7.37
C HIS A 244 -30.45 -7.80 -8.27
N GLY A 245 -29.80 -8.87 -7.79
CA GLY A 245 -29.81 -10.17 -8.46
C GLY A 245 -31.21 -10.79 -8.54
N PHE A 246 -31.99 -10.76 -7.45
CA PHE A 246 -33.39 -11.24 -7.48
C PHE A 246 -34.28 -10.38 -8.37
N LEU A 247 -34.04 -9.06 -8.45
CA LEU A 247 -34.74 -8.21 -9.39
C LEU A 247 -34.43 -8.59 -10.85
N ALA A 248 -33.18 -8.93 -11.17
CA ALA A 248 -32.82 -9.45 -12.48
C ALA A 248 -33.49 -10.80 -12.79
N TRP A 249 -33.49 -11.72 -11.82
CA TRP A 249 -34.23 -12.98 -11.93
C TRP A 249 -35.73 -12.76 -12.16
N TRP A 250 -36.33 -11.82 -11.42
CA TRP A 250 -37.73 -11.46 -11.55
C TRP A 250 -38.04 -10.96 -12.96
N VAL A 251 -37.21 -10.06 -13.50
CA VAL A 251 -37.35 -9.53 -14.86
C VAL A 251 -37.27 -10.65 -15.90
N MET A 252 -36.25 -11.52 -15.83
CA MET A 252 -36.10 -12.65 -16.77
C MET A 252 -37.29 -13.61 -16.73
N THR A 253 -37.84 -13.87 -15.55
CA THR A 253 -38.96 -14.79 -15.37
C THR A 253 -40.28 -14.16 -15.83
N LYS A 254 -40.44 -12.85 -15.63
CA LYS A 254 -41.68 -12.13 -15.96
C LYS A 254 -41.81 -11.82 -17.45
N ASP A 255 -40.72 -11.40 -18.09
CA ASP A 255 -40.72 -10.82 -19.44
C ASP A 255 -40.01 -11.70 -20.48
N GLY A 256 -39.17 -12.65 -20.04
CA GLY A 256 -38.36 -13.47 -20.93
C GLY A 256 -37.15 -12.73 -21.50
N LEU A 257 -36.77 -13.09 -22.74
CA LEU A 257 -35.55 -12.64 -23.42
C LEU A 257 -35.59 -11.38 -24.33
N PRO A 258 -36.73 -10.75 -24.68
CA PRO A 258 -36.79 -10.04 -25.96
C PRO A 258 -35.92 -8.76 -26.05
N HIS A 259 -35.46 -8.19 -24.94
CA HIS A 259 -34.81 -6.87 -24.94
C HIS A 259 -33.48 -6.77 -24.18
N GLY A 260 -33.01 -7.83 -23.54
CA GLY A 260 -31.98 -7.73 -22.48
C GLY A 260 -30.55 -8.12 -22.83
N ILE A 261 -30.29 -8.74 -23.99
CA ILE A 261 -28.96 -9.26 -24.32
C ILE A 261 -28.20 -8.34 -25.27
N THR A 262 -26.94 -8.06 -24.95
CA THR A 262 -25.97 -7.40 -25.82
C THR A 262 -24.83 -8.37 -26.11
N ILE A 263 -24.42 -8.43 -27.38
CA ILE A 263 -23.28 -9.26 -27.81
C ILE A 263 -22.01 -8.41 -27.69
N GLY A 264 -21.07 -8.85 -26.87
CA GLY A 264 -19.79 -8.18 -26.67
C GLY A 264 -18.79 -8.46 -27.80
N MET A 265 -17.62 -7.81 -27.73
CA MET A 265 -16.55 -7.99 -28.72
C MET A 265 -15.97 -9.41 -28.76
N ASP A 266 -16.06 -10.12 -27.64
CA ASP A 266 -15.71 -11.53 -27.49
C ASP A 266 -16.79 -12.49 -28.01
N SER A 267 -17.87 -11.97 -28.60
CA SER A 267 -19.06 -12.72 -29.00
C SER A 267 -19.82 -13.39 -27.84
N PHE A 268 -19.60 -12.96 -26.59
CA PHE A 268 -20.38 -13.41 -25.44
C PHE A 268 -21.64 -12.57 -25.26
N HIS A 269 -22.62 -13.14 -24.57
CA HIS A 269 -23.90 -12.51 -24.30
C HIS A 269 -23.89 -11.86 -22.91
N TYR A 270 -24.23 -10.58 -22.86
CA TYR A 270 -24.24 -9.76 -21.65
C TYR A 270 -25.63 -9.19 -21.38
N ALA A 271 -26.03 -9.16 -20.12
CA ALA A 271 -27.36 -8.73 -19.66
C ALA A 271 -27.28 -7.73 -18.50
N HIS A 272 -26.17 -7.00 -18.36
CA HIS A 272 -25.95 -6.03 -17.29
C HIS A 272 -27.04 -4.95 -17.20
N ASP A 273 -27.57 -4.50 -18.34
CA ASP A 273 -28.59 -3.45 -18.44
C ASP A 273 -30.03 -4.00 -18.53
N LEU A 274 -30.22 -5.30 -18.34
CA LEU A 274 -31.50 -6.00 -18.43
C LEU A 274 -32.61 -5.30 -17.64
N VAL A 275 -32.36 -4.99 -16.37
CA VAL A 275 -33.36 -4.37 -15.49
C VAL A 275 -33.67 -2.93 -15.94
N THR A 276 -32.65 -2.19 -16.40
CA THR A 276 -32.83 -0.85 -16.97
C THR A 276 -33.74 -0.90 -18.20
N LYS A 277 -33.43 -1.77 -19.16
CA LYS A 277 -34.21 -1.92 -20.39
C LYS A 277 -35.63 -2.41 -20.13
N TYR A 278 -35.83 -3.29 -19.15
CA TYR A 278 -37.16 -3.70 -18.73
C TYR A 278 -38.02 -2.51 -18.30
N PHE A 279 -37.50 -1.66 -17.40
CA PHE A 279 -38.25 -0.49 -16.94
C PHE A 279 -38.52 0.50 -18.08
N LEU A 280 -37.62 0.65 -19.05
CA LEU A 280 -37.83 1.54 -20.19
C LEU A 280 -38.84 1.01 -21.20
N ALA A 281 -38.92 -0.31 -21.39
CA ALA A 281 -39.85 -0.94 -22.31
C ALA A 281 -41.27 -1.03 -21.73
N HIS A 282 -41.40 -1.24 -20.41
CA HIS A 282 -42.67 -1.55 -19.76
C HIS A 282 -43.25 -0.42 -18.93
N GLN A 283 -42.46 0.59 -18.59
CA GLN A 283 -42.88 1.71 -17.77
C GLN A 283 -42.36 3.02 -18.37
N SER A 284 -43.05 4.13 -18.09
CA SER A 284 -42.44 5.43 -18.36
C SER A 284 -41.24 5.62 -17.42
N ALA A 285 -40.21 6.33 -17.87
CA ALA A 285 -39.08 6.71 -17.00
C ALA A 285 -39.54 7.54 -15.78
N SER A 286 -40.71 8.17 -15.86
CA SER A 286 -41.37 8.91 -14.79
C SER A 286 -42.21 8.05 -13.83
N SER A 287 -42.36 6.75 -14.10
CA SER A 287 -43.05 5.84 -13.18
C SER A 287 -42.30 5.75 -11.85
N VAL A 288 -43.05 5.55 -10.77
CA VAL A 288 -42.49 5.49 -9.42
C VAL A 288 -41.43 4.39 -9.29
N MET A 289 -41.65 3.21 -9.91
CA MET A 289 -40.68 2.11 -9.84
C MET A 289 -39.43 2.37 -10.67
N ALA A 290 -39.57 2.89 -11.90
CA ALA A 290 -38.40 3.23 -12.72
C ALA A 290 -37.56 4.32 -12.03
N PHE A 291 -38.20 5.38 -11.52
CA PHE A 291 -37.52 6.44 -10.78
C PHE A 291 -36.84 5.90 -9.52
N ALA A 292 -37.48 5.01 -8.76
CA ALA A 292 -36.89 4.37 -7.60
C ALA A 292 -35.65 3.52 -7.97
N TYR A 293 -35.71 2.78 -9.09
CA TYR A 293 -34.59 1.98 -9.57
C TYR A 293 -33.42 2.84 -10.05
N PHE A 294 -33.68 3.89 -10.84
CA PHE A 294 -32.62 4.80 -11.29
C PHE A 294 -32.00 5.56 -10.11
N SER A 295 -32.81 5.97 -9.13
CA SER A 295 -32.31 6.56 -7.89
C SER A 295 -31.47 5.58 -7.07
N PHE A 296 -31.87 4.31 -6.99
CA PHE A 296 -31.09 3.26 -6.34
C PHE A 296 -29.68 3.13 -6.95
N LEU A 297 -29.59 3.06 -8.29
CA LEU A 297 -28.30 3.00 -9.00
C LEU A 297 -27.47 4.27 -8.78
N ALA A 298 -28.10 5.45 -8.90
CA ALA A 298 -27.42 6.73 -8.75
C ALA A 298 -26.83 6.91 -7.35
N ILE A 299 -27.59 6.55 -6.30
CA ILE A 299 -27.12 6.64 -4.92
C ILE A 299 -25.93 5.70 -4.69
N CYS A 300 -26.03 4.44 -5.10
CA CYS A 300 -24.96 3.46 -4.91
C CYS A 300 -23.63 3.87 -5.57
N VAL A 301 -23.72 4.44 -6.77
CA VAL A 301 -22.54 4.95 -7.49
C VAL A 301 -22.03 6.23 -6.84
N LEU A 302 -22.89 7.18 -6.50
CA LEU A 302 -22.50 8.43 -5.86
C LEU A 302 -21.75 8.18 -4.54
N THR A 303 -22.23 7.28 -3.69
CA THR A 303 -21.60 6.92 -2.41
C THR A 303 -20.29 6.13 -2.55
N THR A 304 -20.05 5.56 -3.73
CA THR A 304 -18.75 4.98 -4.09
C THR A 304 -17.80 6.09 -4.53
N LEU A 305 -18.27 7.02 -5.38
CA LEU A 305 -17.43 8.09 -5.93
C LEU A 305 -17.02 9.11 -4.86
N ASP A 306 -17.92 9.49 -3.95
CA ASP A 306 -17.60 10.41 -2.84
C ASP A 306 -16.53 9.80 -1.90
N SER A 307 -16.64 8.51 -1.62
CA SER A 307 -15.70 7.76 -0.78
C SER A 307 -14.36 7.61 -1.48
N GLY A 308 -14.35 7.31 -2.77
CA GLY A 308 -13.15 7.30 -3.60
C GLY A 308 -12.45 8.66 -3.65
N TYR A 309 -13.20 9.75 -3.77
CA TYR A 309 -12.68 11.11 -3.73
C TYR A 309 -11.96 11.39 -2.40
N ILE A 310 -12.62 11.14 -1.27
CA ILE A 310 -12.07 11.41 0.07
C ILE A 310 -10.84 10.52 0.34
N ALA A 311 -10.86 9.27 -0.09
CA ALA A 311 -9.74 8.34 0.06
C ALA A 311 -8.52 8.77 -0.77
N LEU A 312 -8.73 9.19 -2.02
CA LEU A 312 -7.67 9.72 -2.87
C LEU A 312 -7.10 11.02 -2.33
N LYS A 313 -7.94 11.96 -1.87
CA LYS A 313 -7.49 13.24 -1.31
C LYS A 313 -6.56 13.02 -0.13
N TRP A 314 -6.95 12.12 0.77
CA TRP A 314 -6.14 11.73 1.91
C TRP A 314 -4.82 11.05 1.51
N PHE A 315 -4.88 10.09 0.59
CA PHE A 315 -3.72 9.31 0.20
C PHE A 315 -2.69 10.14 -0.60
N LEU A 316 -3.16 10.94 -1.57
CA LEU A 316 -2.33 11.83 -2.37
C LEU A 316 -1.76 12.97 -1.53
N GLY A 317 -2.58 13.59 -0.66
CA GLY A 317 -2.11 14.63 0.27
C GLY A 317 -0.97 14.14 1.15
N LYS A 318 -1.12 12.98 1.80
CA LYS A 318 -0.04 12.37 2.61
C LYS A 318 1.22 12.05 1.82
N ASN A 319 1.09 11.65 0.57
CA ASN A 319 2.26 11.35 -0.27
C ASN A 319 2.95 12.62 -0.76
N ALA A 320 2.20 13.67 -1.09
CA ALA A 320 2.73 14.97 -1.48
C ALA A 320 3.49 15.65 -0.34
N GLU A 321 2.97 15.57 0.89
CA GLU A 321 3.63 16.12 2.10
C GLU A 321 4.97 15.44 2.40
N LYS A 322 5.08 14.13 2.13
CA LYS A 322 6.27 13.32 2.43
C LYS A 322 7.19 13.14 1.23
N SER A 323 6.94 13.81 0.11
CA SER A 323 7.74 13.69 -1.11
C SER A 323 8.96 14.61 -1.03
N GLU A 324 10.15 14.01 -1.14
CA GLU A 324 11.43 14.72 -1.25
C GLU A 324 11.88 14.87 -2.72
N ASN A 325 11.06 14.44 -3.69
CA ASN A 325 11.40 14.47 -5.10
C ASN A 325 11.34 15.90 -5.67
N MET A 326 12.46 16.37 -6.22
CA MET A 326 12.63 17.69 -6.82
C MET A 326 11.66 17.99 -7.99
N LEU A 327 11.28 16.98 -8.78
CA LEU A 327 10.31 17.20 -9.87
C LEU A 327 8.89 17.41 -9.34
N ILE A 328 8.55 16.76 -8.22
CA ILE A 328 7.25 16.89 -7.56
C ILE A 328 7.14 18.25 -6.85
N SER A 329 8.25 18.83 -6.38
CA SER A 329 8.23 20.16 -5.75
C SER A 329 7.98 21.32 -6.73
N LEU A 330 8.10 21.10 -8.05
CA LEU A 330 7.78 22.10 -9.08
C LEU A 330 6.27 22.23 -9.34
N ILE A 331 5.47 21.23 -8.96
CA ILE A 331 4.02 21.25 -9.14
C ILE A 331 3.37 21.76 -7.85
N PRO A 332 2.36 22.66 -7.91
CA PRO A 332 1.63 23.09 -6.72
C PRO A 332 1.09 21.91 -5.91
N LYS A 333 1.35 21.89 -4.60
CA LYS A 333 0.91 20.81 -3.70
C LYS A 333 -0.59 20.60 -3.73
N GLN A 334 -1.36 21.66 -3.98
CA GLN A 334 -2.81 21.63 -4.13
C GLN A 334 -3.24 20.78 -5.34
N ILE A 335 -2.47 20.77 -6.43
CA ILE A 335 -2.76 19.96 -7.62
C ILE A 335 -2.39 18.50 -7.36
N ILE A 336 -1.22 18.25 -6.75
CA ILE A 336 -0.74 16.89 -6.48
C ILE A 336 -1.62 16.18 -5.45
N GLY A 337 -2.05 16.90 -4.41
CA GLY A 337 -2.96 16.39 -3.38
C GLY A 337 -4.43 16.34 -3.80
N SER A 338 -4.79 16.93 -4.94
CA SER A 338 -6.17 16.95 -5.43
C SER A 338 -6.53 15.64 -6.15
N PRO A 339 -7.70 15.04 -5.87
CA PRO A 339 -8.22 13.92 -6.66
C PRO A 339 -8.69 14.30 -8.07
N ILE A 340 -8.86 15.59 -8.37
CA ILE A 340 -9.47 16.06 -9.63
C ILE A 340 -8.75 15.53 -10.87
N PRO A 341 -7.39 15.59 -10.97
CA PRO A 341 -6.68 15.00 -12.11
C PRO A 341 -6.93 13.49 -12.25
N THR A 342 -7.01 12.75 -11.14
CA THR A 342 -7.35 11.33 -11.14
C THR A 342 -8.77 11.10 -11.66
N PHE A 343 -9.73 11.91 -11.26
CA PHE A 343 -11.12 11.84 -11.75
C PHE A 343 -11.22 12.17 -13.25
N MET A 344 -10.41 13.09 -13.77
CA MET A 344 -10.33 13.32 -15.23
C MET A 344 -9.82 12.08 -15.97
N VAL A 345 -8.80 11.41 -15.43
CA VAL A 345 -8.29 10.13 -15.98
C VAL A 345 -9.38 9.05 -15.96
N VAL A 346 -10.13 8.94 -14.86
CA VAL A 346 -11.30 8.05 -14.74
C VAL A 346 -12.34 8.33 -15.83
N GLY A 347 -12.63 9.61 -16.07
CA GLY A 347 -13.55 10.03 -17.14
C GLY A 347 -13.04 9.66 -18.53
N LEU A 348 -11.74 9.85 -18.80
CA LEU A 348 -11.11 9.48 -20.06
C LEU A 348 -11.14 7.96 -20.29
N ILE A 349 -10.78 7.16 -19.27
CA ILE A 349 -10.84 5.69 -19.34
C ILE A 349 -12.27 5.24 -19.60
N THR A 350 -13.26 5.87 -18.95
CA THR A 350 -14.68 5.55 -19.16
C THR A 350 -15.10 5.85 -20.60
N LEU A 351 -14.79 7.04 -21.11
CA LEU A 351 -15.13 7.44 -22.47
C LEU A 351 -14.50 6.50 -23.51
N ILE A 352 -13.20 6.23 -23.37
CA ILE A 352 -12.48 5.29 -24.24
C ILE A 352 -13.11 3.90 -24.15
N GLY A 353 -13.42 3.41 -22.95
CA GLY A 353 -14.01 2.08 -22.76
C GLY A 353 -15.37 1.93 -23.44
N ILE A 354 -16.22 2.96 -23.38
CA ILE A 354 -17.53 2.96 -24.04
C ILE A 354 -17.35 2.99 -25.56
N LEU A 355 -16.51 3.90 -26.07
CA LEU A 355 -16.26 4.03 -27.52
C LEU A 355 -15.60 2.78 -28.10
N ALA A 356 -14.74 2.13 -27.32
CA ALA A 356 -14.11 0.86 -27.65
C ALA A 356 -15.03 -0.35 -27.45
N LYS A 357 -16.29 -0.17 -27.04
CA LYS A 357 -17.28 -1.25 -26.82
C LYS A 357 -16.80 -2.33 -25.84
N LEU A 358 -16.01 -1.93 -24.84
CA LEU A 358 -15.56 -2.85 -23.78
C LEU A 358 -16.74 -3.32 -22.93
N GLU A 359 -16.59 -4.43 -22.22
CA GLU A 359 -17.56 -4.94 -21.22
C GLU A 359 -17.00 -4.87 -19.79
N LEU A 360 -17.89 -4.96 -18.79
CA LEU A 360 -17.54 -4.85 -17.38
C LEU A 360 -16.43 -5.83 -16.98
N GLU A 361 -16.50 -7.06 -17.49
CA GLU A 361 -15.59 -8.15 -17.21
C GLU A 361 -14.15 -7.82 -17.61
N TYR A 362 -13.95 -6.96 -18.60
CA TYR A 362 -12.63 -6.54 -19.06
C TYR A 362 -11.93 -5.62 -18.07
N PHE A 363 -12.67 -5.01 -17.14
CA PHE A 363 -12.10 -4.32 -15.98
C PHE A 363 -11.95 -5.28 -14.80
N MET A 364 -12.90 -6.22 -14.63
CA MET A 364 -12.88 -7.20 -13.54
C MET A 364 -11.67 -8.13 -13.57
N VAL A 365 -11.17 -8.44 -14.76
CA VAL A 365 -9.96 -9.24 -14.98
C VAL A 365 -8.78 -8.79 -14.10
N PHE A 366 -8.62 -7.48 -13.87
CA PHE A 366 -7.53 -6.94 -13.04
C PHE A 366 -7.66 -7.36 -11.58
N TYR A 367 -8.88 -7.38 -11.03
CA TYR A 367 -9.17 -7.79 -9.65
C TYR A 367 -9.07 -9.30 -9.47
N ALA A 368 -9.38 -10.05 -10.51
CA ALA A 368 -9.30 -11.51 -10.53
C ALA A 368 -7.87 -12.05 -10.78
N SER A 369 -6.93 -11.21 -11.25
CA SER A 369 -5.58 -11.65 -11.64
C SER A 369 -4.48 -10.69 -11.16
N PHE A 370 -4.31 -9.56 -11.86
CA PHE A 370 -3.22 -8.59 -11.67
C PHE A 370 -3.02 -8.15 -10.21
N PHE A 371 -4.11 -7.79 -9.52
CA PHE A 371 -4.05 -7.29 -8.14
C PHE A 371 -3.87 -8.39 -7.09
N VAL A 372 -4.18 -9.64 -7.42
CA VAL A 372 -4.31 -10.72 -6.45
C VAL A 372 -2.99 -10.99 -5.72
N GLY A 373 -1.86 -11.05 -6.43
CA GLY A 373 -0.55 -11.28 -5.81
C GLY A 373 -0.13 -10.14 -4.88
N TYR A 374 -0.42 -8.89 -5.26
CA TYR A 374 -0.17 -7.72 -4.42
C TYR A 374 -1.04 -7.76 -3.16
N ALA A 375 -2.31 -8.11 -3.29
CA ALA A 375 -3.24 -8.21 -2.18
C ALA A 375 -2.86 -9.34 -1.21
N GLY A 376 -2.47 -10.51 -1.72
CA GLY A 376 -1.96 -11.62 -0.91
C GLY A 376 -0.72 -11.24 -0.10
N LEU A 377 0.23 -10.54 -0.72
CA LEU A 377 1.42 -10.04 -0.03
C LEU A 377 1.10 -8.92 0.98
N ALA A 378 0.13 -8.06 0.66
CA ALA A 378 -0.39 -7.04 1.57
C ALA A 378 -1.02 -7.67 2.83
N ILE A 379 -1.84 -8.71 2.67
CA ILE A 379 -2.43 -9.46 3.78
C ILE A 379 -1.31 -10.07 4.64
N ALA A 380 -0.36 -10.78 4.02
CA ALA A 380 0.72 -11.43 4.74
C ALA A 380 1.55 -10.44 5.57
N ARG A 381 1.83 -9.24 5.03
CA ARG A 381 2.56 -8.18 5.74
C ARG A 381 1.85 -7.62 6.97
N CYS A 382 0.55 -7.78 7.07
CA CYS A 382 -0.18 -7.39 8.27
C CYS A 382 0.13 -8.31 9.46
N PHE A 383 0.58 -9.55 9.19
CA PHE A 383 0.76 -10.59 10.20
C PHE A 383 2.18 -11.14 10.31
N VAL A 384 3.00 -10.98 9.27
CA VAL A 384 4.40 -11.43 9.21
C VAL A 384 5.32 -10.21 9.10
N PRO A 385 5.98 -9.79 10.21
CA PRO A 385 6.89 -8.65 10.23
C PRO A 385 8.06 -8.84 9.24
N ASN A 386 8.45 -7.76 8.55
CA ASN A 386 9.59 -7.71 7.61
C ASN A 386 9.51 -8.60 6.35
N SER A 387 8.36 -9.15 5.99
CA SER A 387 8.25 -9.90 4.73
C SER A 387 8.61 -9.02 3.51
N GLN A 388 9.75 -9.31 2.88
CA GLN A 388 10.27 -8.69 1.66
C GLN A 388 10.49 -7.15 1.72
N GLN A 389 11.28 -6.61 2.65
CA GLN A 389 11.75 -5.22 2.53
C GLN A 389 13.12 -5.16 1.80
N PRO A 390 13.23 -4.45 0.66
CA PRO A 390 12.18 -3.80 -0.14
C PRO A 390 11.35 -4.78 -0.99
N LEU A 391 10.12 -4.37 -1.34
CA LEU A 391 9.23 -5.17 -2.19
C LEU A 391 9.82 -5.30 -3.60
N PRO A 392 9.95 -6.50 -4.18
CA PRO A 392 10.52 -6.67 -5.53
C PRO A 392 9.52 -6.20 -6.61
N GLN A 393 9.38 -4.88 -6.76
CA GLN A 393 8.34 -4.24 -7.58
C GLN A 393 8.32 -4.72 -9.03
N ILE A 394 9.48 -4.80 -9.69
CA ILE A 394 9.57 -5.25 -11.08
C ILE A 394 9.09 -6.70 -11.21
N ARG A 395 9.54 -7.60 -10.32
CA ARG A 395 9.14 -9.02 -10.37
C ARG A 395 7.65 -9.19 -10.11
N MET A 396 7.10 -8.46 -9.14
CA MET A 396 5.67 -8.48 -8.84
C MET A 396 4.85 -7.94 -10.02
N PHE A 397 5.29 -6.85 -10.65
CA PHE A 397 4.63 -6.27 -11.80
C PHE A 397 4.67 -7.22 -13.00
N SER A 398 5.82 -7.79 -13.34
CA SER A 398 5.95 -8.78 -14.42
C SER A 398 5.06 -10.01 -14.17
N MET A 399 5.03 -10.53 -12.94
CA MET A 399 4.18 -11.65 -12.57
C MET A 399 2.69 -11.31 -12.70
N ALA A 400 2.27 -10.13 -12.22
CA ALA A 400 0.90 -9.64 -12.33
C ALA A 400 0.47 -9.42 -13.78
N SER A 401 1.33 -8.85 -14.63
CA SER A 401 1.08 -8.66 -16.06
C SER A 401 0.97 -9.99 -16.81
N MET A 402 1.84 -10.95 -16.51
CA MET A 402 1.77 -12.30 -17.10
C MET A 402 0.48 -13.02 -16.68
N SER A 403 0.15 -12.94 -15.39
CA SER A 403 -1.10 -13.46 -14.81
C SER A 403 -2.34 -12.87 -15.51
N LEU A 404 -2.36 -11.55 -15.74
CA LEU A 404 -3.43 -10.86 -16.46
C LEU A 404 -3.59 -11.38 -17.90
N VAL A 405 -2.49 -11.55 -18.64
CA VAL A 405 -2.53 -12.06 -20.01
C VAL A 405 -3.01 -13.50 -20.06
N ILE A 406 -2.49 -14.37 -19.18
CA ILE A 406 -2.95 -15.78 -19.07
C ILE A 406 -4.45 -15.83 -18.78
N PHE A 407 -4.91 -15.01 -17.84
CA PHE A 407 -6.33 -14.93 -17.50
C PHE A 407 -7.16 -14.46 -18.70
N ALA A 408 -6.76 -13.38 -19.37
CA ALA A 408 -7.46 -12.84 -20.53
C ALA A 408 -7.56 -13.86 -21.68
N LEU A 409 -6.47 -14.58 -21.96
CA LEU A 409 -6.48 -15.68 -22.93
C LEU A 409 -7.44 -16.80 -22.50
N GLY A 410 -7.48 -17.11 -21.21
CA GLY A 410 -8.45 -18.06 -20.65
C GLY A 410 -9.90 -17.63 -20.85
N TYR A 411 -10.17 -16.34 -20.62
CA TYR A 411 -11.50 -15.76 -20.79
C TYR A 411 -11.98 -15.83 -22.24
N LEU A 412 -11.18 -15.27 -23.16
CA LEU A 412 -11.53 -15.17 -24.58
C LEU A 412 -11.67 -16.54 -25.25
N ASN A 413 -10.85 -17.52 -24.85
CA ASN A 413 -10.88 -18.87 -25.42
C ASN A 413 -11.74 -19.86 -24.61
N LYS A 414 -12.48 -19.39 -23.59
CA LYS A 414 -13.33 -20.23 -22.72
C LYS A 414 -12.55 -21.34 -22.00
N GLN A 415 -11.25 -21.14 -21.77
CA GLN A 415 -10.36 -22.11 -21.15
C GLN A 415 -10.33 -21.92 -19.63
N THR A 416 -11.13 -22.74 -18.94
CA THR A 416 -11.22 -22.75 -17.47
C THR A 416 -9.87 -22.91 -16.76
N PRO A 417 -8.95 -23.80 -17.19
CA PRO A 417 -7.65 -23.95 -16.54
C PRO A 417 -6.80 -22.66 -16.58
N LEU A 418 -6.87 -21.90 -17.68
CA LEU A 418 -6.10 -20.65 -17.83
C LEU A 418 -6.66 -19.54 -16.94
N LEU A 419 -7.98 -19.45 -16.76
CA LEU A 419 -8.61 -18.52 -15.81
C LEU A 419 -8.11 -18.79 -14.38
N ILE A 420 -8.13 -20.06 -13.95
CA ILE A 420 -7.67 -20.47 -12.63
C ILE A 420 -6.17 -20.20 -12.46
N LEU A 421 -5.37 -20.59 -13.45
CA LEU A 421 -3.92 -20.38 -13.43
C LEU A 421 -3.58 -18.89 -13.34
N GLY A 422 -4.27 -18.05 -14.12
CA GLY A 422 -4.13 -16.60 -14.10
C GLY A 422 -4.31 -16.03 -12.70
N THR A 423 -5.29 -16.51 -11.93
CA THR A 423 -5.53 -16.05 -10.56
C THR A 423 -4.55 -16.64 -9.53
N ILE A 424 -4.25 -17.95 -9.61
CA ILE A 424 -3.46 -18.64 -8.57
C ILE A 424 -1.97 -18.32 -8.69
N LEU A 425 -1.45 -18.19 -9.90
CA LEU A 425 -0.02 -17.95 -10.16
C LEU A 425 0.57 -16.76 -9.37
N PRO A 426 -0.03 -15.56 -9.36
CA PRO A 426 0.50 -14.43 -8.60
C PRO A 426 0.41 -14.64 -7.07
N LEU A 427 -0.58 -15.41 -6.57
CA LEU A 427 -0.63 -15.80 -5.16
C LEU A 427 0.48 -16.78 -4.79
N ALA A 428 0.66 -17.83 -5.60
CA ALA A 428 1.70 -18.82 -5.38
C ALA A 428 3.08 -18.15 -5.39
N TYR A 429 3.30 -17.19 -6.28
CA TYR A 429 4.51 -16.40 -6.31
C TYR A 429 4.67 -15.52 -5.05
N GLY A 430 3.61 -14.83 -4.62
CA GLY A 430 3.60 -14.06 -3.37
C GLY A 430 3.92 -14.92 -2.14
N TRP A 431 3.33 -16.11 -2.06
CA TRP A 431 3.59 -17.09 -1.02
C TRP A 431 5.04 -17.55 -1.01
N TRP A 432 5.58 -17.89 -2.20
CA TRP A 432 6.98 -18.25 -2.37
C TRP A 432 7.94 -17.15 -1.87
N LEU A 433 7.64 -15.89 -2.18
CA LEU A 433 8.43 -14.75 -1.69
C LEU A 433 8.43 -14.67 -0.15
N ILE A 434 7.27 -14.89 0.49
CA ILE A 434 7.15 -14.86 1.96
C ILE A 434 7.95 -16.01 2.57
N PHE A 435 7.72 -17.23 2.09
CA PHE A 435 8.39 -18.44 2.61
C PHE A 435 9.91 -18.35 2.48
N LYS A 436 10.42 -17.88 1.34
CA LYS A 436 11.86 -17.71 1.13
C LYS A 436 12.48 -16.70 2.12
N THR A 437 11.78 -15.61 2.45
CA THR A 437 12.26 -14.64 3.44
C THR A 437 12.24 -15.21 4.85
N ASP A 438 11.17 -15.92 5.21
CA ASP A 438 11.00 -16.47 6.55
C ASP A 438 12.01 -17.61 6.82
N LEU A 439 12.30 -18.44 5.82
CA LEU A 439 13.33 -19.46 5.91
C LEU A 439 14.72 -18.85 6.12
N LEU A 440 15.06 -17.77 5.42
CA LEU A 440 16.31 -17.03 5.63
C LEU A 440 16.38 -16.43 7.04
N ARG A 441 15.24 -15.93 7.57
CA ARG A 441 15.14 -15.37 8.91
C ARG A 441 15.32 -16.42 10.00
N ILE A 442 14.62 -17.56 9.92
CA ILE A 442 14.72 -18.66 10.89
C ILE A 442 16.15 -19.20 10.93
N VAL A 443 16.81 -19.33 9.77
CA VAL A 443 18.22 -19.75 9.69
C VAL A 443 19.13 -18.74 10.39
N THR A 444 18.87 -17.43 10.25
CA THR A 444 19.67 -16.40 10.92
C THR A 444 19.39 -16.29 12.42
N GLU A 445 18.13 -16.43 12.86
CA GLU A 445 17.75 -16.40 14.28
C GLU A 445 18.27 -17.65 15.02
N ARG A 446 18.14 -18.85 14.46
CA ARG A 446 18.71 -20.08 15.06
C ARG A 446 20.23 -20.04 15.13
N ALA A 447 20.89 -19.44 14.13
CA ALA A 447 22.32 -19.19 14.21
C ALA A 447 22.66 -18.26 15.40
N GLY A 448 21.82 -17.26 15.68
CA GLY A 448 21.95 -16.37 16.84
C GLY A 448 21.72 -17.07 18.18
N GLU A 449 20.67 -17.88 18.33
CA GLU A 449 20.34 -18.61 19.57
C GLU A 449 21.42 -19.61 19.96
N VAL A 450 22.01 -20.32 18.98
CA VAL A 450 23.14 -21.23 19.22
C VAL A 450 24.37 -20.45 19.73
N MET A 451 24.56 -19.21 19.28
CA MET A 451 25.62 -18.34 19.77
C MET A 451 25.34 -17.78 21.17
N GLU A 452 24.07 -17.56 21.52
CA GLU A 452 23.65 -17.02 22.81
C GLU A 452 23.65 -18.10 23.92
N ALA A 453 23.22 -19.33 23.61
CA ALA A 453 23.34 -20.48 24.50
C ALA A 453 24.80 -20.80 24.87
N ALA A 454 25.74 -20.52 23.96
CA ALA A 454 27.17 -20.63 24.24
C ALA A 454 27.70 -19.54 25.19
N SER A 455 26.95 -18.45 25.41
CA SER A 455 27.34 -17.31 26.24
C SER A 455 26.86 -17.37 27.70
N GLU A 456 25.96 -18.29 28.05
CA GLU A 456 25.45 -18.49 29.42
C GLU A 456 26.42 -19.25 30.35
N ILE A 457 27.67 -19.49 29.92
CA ILE A 457 28.70 -20.11 30.75
C ILE A 457 29.05 -19.17 31.93
N PRO A 458 28.97 -19.62 33.20
CA PRO A 458 29.00 -18.76 34.40
C PRO A 458 30.24 -17.88 34.59
N ALA A 459 31.33 -18.15 33.87
CA ALA A 459 32.60 -17.44 34.00
C ALA A 459 32.53 -15.95 33.58
N ILE A 460 31.51 -15.53 32.84
CA ILE A 460 31.47 -14.19 32.20
C ILE A 460 30.75 -13.13 33.08
N ARG A 461 29.98 -13.53 34.10
CA ARG A 461 29.14 -12.61 34.90
C ARG A 461 29.89 -11.76 35.94
N VAL A 462 31.14 -12.09 36.25
CA VAL A 462 31.87 -11.48 37.39
C VAL A 462 32.53 -10.14 37.03
N ILE A 463 32.71 -9.85 35.73
CA ILE A 463 33.55 -8.71 35.30
C ILE A 463 32.74 -7.41 35.13
N THR A 464 31.41 -7.46 35.13
CA THR A 464 30.56 -6.35 34.66
C THR A 464 30.25 -5.27 35.71
N LYS A 465 30.82 -5.29 36.92
CA LYS A 465 30.26 -4.53 38.06
C LYS A 465 31.05 -3.35 38.62
N THR A 466 32.05 -2.81 37.92
CA THR A 466 32.80 -1.66 38.45
C THR A 466 33.16 -0.66 37.36
N ALA A 467 32.31 0.36 37.19
CA ALA A 467 32.68 1.57 36.45
C ALA A 467 31.92 2.77 37.04
N THR A 468 32.65 3.64 37.74
CA THR A 468 32.21 4.97 38.15
C THR A 468 32.88 6.03 37.28
N ALA A 469 32.09 7.01 36.83
CA ALA A 469 32.48 8.06 35.90
C ALA A 469 33.28 9.19 36.57
N ALA A 470 34.22 9.78 35.82
CA ALA A 470 34.89 11.04 36.17
C ALA A 470 34.78 12.04 35.00
N THR A 471 34.56 13.31 35.37
CA THR A 471 34.16 14.44 34.51
C THR A 471 35.34 15.21 33.92
N ALA A 472 35.08 15.83 32.77
CA ALA A 472 36.00 16.65 31.99
C ALA A 472 36.33 17.99 32.64
N ALA A 473 37.61 18.22 32.94
CA ALA A 473 38.25 19.52 32.95
C ALA A 473 39.76 19.30 32.75
N ASP A 474 40.40 20.20 32.01
CA ASP A 474 41.84 20.31 31.74
C ASP A 474 42.40 19.44 30.60
N VAL A 475 42.36 19.99 29.38
CA VAL A 475 43.31 19.64 28.31
C VAL A 475 43.79 20.92 27.65
N VAL A 476 45.09 21.20 27.77
CA VAL A 476 45.81 22.28 27.07
C VAL A 476 46.58 21.67 25.90
N ALA A 477 46.45 22.24 24.70
CA ALA A 477 47.15 21.75 23.50
C ALA A 477 48.62 22.24 23.47
N PRO A 478 49.60 21.39 23.14
CA PRO A 478 51.00 21.79 22.97
C PRO A 478 51.24 22.48 21.62
N ARG A 479 52.10 23.50 21.64
CA ARG A 479 52.71 24.13 20.46
C ARG A 479 54.05 23.45 20.20
N ASP A 480 54.11 22.46 19.33
CA ASP A 480 55.39 22.09 18.73
C ASP A 480 55.25 21.48 17.32
N HIS A 481 56.25 21.77 16.49
CA HIS A 481 56.24 21.61 15.04
C HIS A 481 56.29 20.14 14.58
N HIS A 482 55.42 19.81 13.61
CA HIS A 482 55.52 18.74 12.60
C HIS A 482 56.12 17.38 13.00
N ALA A 483 55.40 16.62 13.83
CA ALA A 483 55.54 15.16 13.84
C ALA A 483 54.87 14.58 12.58
N LEU A 484 55.67 14.18 11.57
CA LEU A 484 55.19 13.63 10.29
C LEU A 484 54.31 12.38 10.45
N GLY A 485 54.36 11.69 11.61
CA GLY A 485 53.58 10.48 11.91
C GLY A 485 52.44 10.65 12.91
N GLY A 486 52.21 11.84 13.47
CA GLY A 486 51.32 12.04 14.62
C GLY A 486 51.94 11.62 15.96
N HIS A 487 51.30 11.98 17.07
CA HIS A 487 51.76 11.69 18.43
C HIS A 487 50.57 11.49 19.39
N PHE A 488 50.83 10.99 20.61
CA PHE A 488 49.80 10.88 21.65
C PHE A 488 49.85 12.07 22.62
N GLU A 489 48.68 12.63 22.92
CA GLU A 489 48.39 13.55 24.02
C GLU A 489 47.38 12.84 24.95
N ASP A 490 47.87 12.28 26.07
CA ASP A 490 47.10 11.36 26.91
C ASP A 490 46.52 10.18 26.12
N LYS A 491 45.18 10.09 26.05
CA LYS A 491 44.45 9.07 25.28
C LYS A 491 44.15 9.51 23.84
N TRP A 492 44.48 10.74 23.46
CA TRP A 492 44.22 11.27 22.13
C TRP A 492 45.44 11.11 21.25
N PHE A 493 45.28 10.41 20.14
CA PHE A 493 46.22 10.46 19.03
C PHE A 493 45.97 11.72 18.20
N VAL A 494 47.00 12.53 18.00
CA VAL A 494 46.93 13.84 17.39
C VAL A 494 47.76 13.87 16.11
N TYR A 495 47.16 14.36 15.03
CA TYR A 495 47.84 14.59 13.77
C TYR A 495 47.40 15.92 13.15
N SER A 496 48.38 16.71 12.74
CA SER A 496 48.16 18.03 12.14
C SER A 496 48.61 18.04 10.68
N MET A 497 47.82 18.69 9.83
CA MET A 497 48.11 18.89 8.41
C MET A 497 47.64 20.27 7.95
N ILE A 498 48.13 20.74 6.81
CA ILE A 498 47.73 22.03 6.24
C ILE A 498 46.72 21.76 5.12
N ALA A 499 45.57 22.44 5.17
CA ALA A 499 44.60 22.41 4.08
C ALA A 499 45.17 23.10 2.84
N SER A 500 44.97 22.53 1.66
CA SER A 500 45.50 23.03 0.40
C SER A 500 44.36 23.32 -0.58
N TYR A 501 44.68 23.88 -1.75
CA TYR A 501 43.69 24.08 -2.81
C TYR A 501 42.97 22.80 -3.23
N ALA A 502 43.62 21.63 -3.12
CA ALA A 502 42.99 20.34 -3.42
C ALA A 502 41.87 19.98 -2.43
N ASP A 503 41.87 20.58 -1.25
CA ASP A 503 40.92 20.31 -0.16
C ASP A 503 39.76 21.31 -0.13
N THR A 504 39.82 22.38 -0.94
CA THR A 504 38.83 23.48 -0.97
C THR A 504 37.78 23.35 -2.07
N ASN A 505 36.63 23.98 -1.86
CA ASN A 505 35.58 24.09 -2.86
C ASN A 505 35.66 25.43 -3.65
N SER A 506 34.71 25.65 -4.57
CA SER A 506 34.66 26.85 -5.41
C SER A 506 34.44 28.17 -4.66
N VAL A 507 34.14 28.13 -3.36
CA VAL A 507 33.96 29.32 -2.50
C VAL A 507 35.13 29.54 -1.52
N GLY A 508 36.22 28.78 -1.66
CA GLY A 508 37.47 28.96 -0.90
C GLY A 508 37.53 28.23 0.46
N ASN A 509 36.41 27.70 0.96
CA ASN A 509 36.42 26.93 2.19
C ASN A 509 36.76 25.45 1.94
N VAL A 510 37.32 24.78 2.95
CA VAL A 510 37.55 23.34 2.95
C VAL A 510 36.24 22.60 2.69
N TYR A 511 36.23 21.77 1.65
CA TYR A 511 35.05 21.01 1.23
C TYR A 511 34.64 20.02 2.34
N PHE A 512 33.34 19.93 2.64
CA PHE A 512 32.84 19.12 3.76
C PHE A 512 33.28 17.65 3.70
N GLY A 513 33.47 17.10 2.48
CA GLY A 513 33.94 15.74 2.25
C GLY A 513 35.40 15.50 2.68
N MET A 514 36.18 16.56 2.91
CA MET A 514 37.57 16.45 3.35
C MET A 514 37.70 16.15 4.85
N TYR A 515 36.76 16.60 5.68
CA TYR A 515 36.81 16.31 7.12
C TYR A 515 36.81 14.81 7.43
N PRO A 516 35.94 13.97 6.82
CA PRO A 516 36.06 12.52 6.90
C PRO A 516 37.40 11.97 6.40
N MET A 517 37.98 12.55 5.34
CA MET A 517 39.27 12.12 4.79
C MET A 517 40.42 12.40 5.77
N PHE A 518 40.41 13.57 6.42
CA PHE A 518 41.39 13.91 7.45
C PHE A 518 41.30 12.94 8.64
N VAL A 519 40.09 12.62 9.11
CA VAL A 519 39.89 11.62 10.18
C VAL A 519 40.33 10.22 9.74
N GLY A 520 40.05 9.85 8.48
CA GLY A 520 40.50 8.57 7.91
C GLY A 520 42.02 8.44 7.90
N LYS A 521 42.73 9.49 7.47
CA LYS A 521 44.20 9.53 7.47
C LYS A 521 44.77 9.45 8.89
N THR A 522 44.25 10.24 9.82
CA THR A 522 44.68 10.20 11.23
C THR A 522 44.44 8.83 11.86
N ARG A 523 43.32 8.17 11.53
CA ARG A 523 43.04 6.80 11.98
C ARG A 523 44.05 5.80 11.45
N GLU A 524 44.46 5.90 10.18
CA GLU A 524 45.46 5.00 9.60
C GLU A 524 46.83 5.18 10.25
N LEU A 525 47.23 6.42 10.56
CA LEU A 525 48.45 6.71 11.32
C LEU A 525 48.37 6.20 12.76
N PHE A 526 47.21 6.31 13.41
CA PHE A 526 46.95 5.71 14.71
C PHE A 526 47.12 4.18 14.64
N PHE A 527 46.51 3.51 13.65
CA PHE A 527 46.65 2.05 13.46
C PHE A 527 48.10 1.64 13.23
N ASN A 528 48.84 2.36 12.38
CA ASN A 528 50.26 2.10 12.15
C ASN A 528 51.07 2.22 13.45
N THR A 529 50.74 3.20 14.28
CA THR A 529 51.45 3.43 15.56
C THR A 529 51.15 2.34 16.60
N VAL A 530 49.88 1.93 16.73
CA VAL A 530 49.47 0.96 17.77
C VAL A 530 49.55 -0.50 17.33
N MET A 531 49.60 -0.75 16.01
CA MET A 531 49.75 -2.08 15.39
C MET A 531 50.76 -2.00 14.23
N PRO A 532 52.04 -1.75 14.50
CA PRO A 532 53.07 -1.54 13.45
C PRO A 532 53.30 -2.77 12.56
N ASP A 533 53.02 -3.96 13.07
CA ASP A 533 53.16 -5.23 12.34
C ASP A 533 51.92 -5.56 11.49
N PHE A 534 50.85 -4.75 11.54
CA PHE A 534 49.63 -5.00 10.77
C PHE A 534 49.87 -4.80 9.28
N ASN A 535 49.75 -5.88 8.51
CA ASN A 535 49.96 -5.87 7.07
C ASN A 535 48.76 -6.47 6.33
N LEU A 536 48.16 -5.67 5.44
CA LEU A 536 46.99 -6.06 4.65
C LEU A 536 47.20 -7.31 3.77
N LYS A 537 48.45 -7.64 3.42
CA LYS A 537 48.78 -8.80 2.58
C LYS A 537 48.80 -10.13 3.36
N THR A 538 49.05 -10.08 4.67
CA THR A 538 49.31 -11.27 5.49
C THR A 538 48.35 -11.42 6.67
N THR A 539 47.55 -10.39 6.98
CA THR A 539 46.61 -10.42 8.08
C THR A 539 45.47 -11.44 7.88
N SER A 540 45.00 -11.99 8.99
CA SER A 540 43.84 -12.88 9.03
C SER A 540 42.50 -12.14 9.07
N PHE A 541 42.51 -10.81 9.24
CA PHE A 541 41.29 -10.00 9.33
C PHE A 541 41.46 -8.60 8.72
N TYR A 542 40.33 -8.00 8.34
CA TYR A 542 40.23 -6.60 7.94
C TYR A 542 39.44 -5.78 8.96
N ILE A 543 39.88 -4.53 9.15
CA ILE A 543 39.20 -3.54 9.97
C ILE A 543 38.38 -2.65 9.05
N LEU A 544 37.05 -2.73 9.14
CA LEU A 544 36.13 -1.97 8.30
C LEU A 544 35.37 -0.92 9.12
N THR A 545 35.10 0.23 8.51
CA THR A 545 34.22 1.23 9.12
C THR A 545 32.76 0.85 8.86
N ARG A 546 32.02 0.55 9.93
CA ARG A 546 30.58 0.26 9.88
C ARG A 546 29.75 1.53 9.69
N SER A 547 30.14 2.58 10.41
CA SER A 547 29.42 3.85 10.43
C SER A 547 30.37 4.97 10.83
N PHE A 548 30.13 6.16 10.28
CA PHE A 548 30.87 7.38 10.57
C PHE A 548 29.86 8.52 10.75
N GLU A 549 29.97 9.23 11.86
CA GLU A 549 29.15 10.39 12.20
C GLU A 549 30.08 11.58 12.42
N HIS A 550 29.80 12.72 11.77
CA HIS A 550 30.55 13.95 11.95
C HIS A 550 29.59 15.14 12.00
N LYS A 551 29.73 15.97 13.03
CA LYS A 551 29.03 17.24 13.18
C LYS A 551 29.99 18.38 12.86
N PHE A 552 29.66 19.12 11.81
CA PHE A 552 30.34 20.36 11.43
C PHE A 552 29.92 21.49 12.38
N VAL A 553 30.90 22.20 12.93
CA VAL A 553 30.70 23.29 13.90
C VAL A 553 31.13 24.62 13.30
N ARG A 554 32.26 24.65 12.60
CA ARG A 554 32.82 25.83 11.92
C ARG A 554 33.48 25.44 10.60
N GLU A 555 33.61 26.41 9.72
CA GLU A 555 34.32 26.28 8.45
C GLU A 555 35.81 26.58 8.65
N SER A 556 36.64 26.00 7.78
CA SER A 556 38.07 26.28 7.65
C SER A 556 38.37 26.63 6.19
N ARG A 557 39.48 27.32 5.95
CA ARG A 557 39.90 27.86 4.66
C ARG A 557 41.19 27.23 4.16
N GLU A 558 41.58 27.60 2.95
CA GLU A 558 42.88 27.26 2.40
C GLU A 558 44.01 27.66 3.35
N PHE A 559 45.02 26.80 3.45
CA PHE A 559 46.22 26.97 4.27
C PHE A 559 46.03 27.03 5.79
N ASP A 560 44.82 26.79 6.29
CA ASP A 560 44.61 26.54 7.71
C ASP A 560 45.32 25.27 8.16
N THR A 561 45.81 25.29 9.40
CA THR A 561 46.28 24.08 10.07
C THR A 561 45.09 23.32 10.62
N ILE A 562 44.88 22.11 10.12
CA ILE A 562 43.86 21.17 10.58
C ILE A 562 44.50 20.18 11.54
N THR A 563 44.09 20.23 12.81
CA THR A 563 44.52 19.27 13.85
C THR A 563 43.39 18.30 14.16
N VAL A 564 43.60 17.02 13.86
CA VAL A 564 42.65 15.95 14.18
C VAL A 564 43.13 15.22 15.43
N LYS A 565 42.28 15.16 16.44
CA LYS A 565 42.44 14.31 17.63
C LYS A 565 41.52 13.10 17.52
N LEU A 566 42.06 11.90 17.75
CA LEU A 566 41.33 10.64 17.69
C LEU A 566 41.61 9.80 18.94
N ARG A 567 40.59 9.20 19.56
CA ARG A 567 40.77 8.28 20.69
C ARG A 567 39.87 7.06 20.60
N VAL A 568 40.17 6.02 21.35
CA VAL A 568 39.24 4.92 21.57
C VAL A 568 38.17 5.39 22.56
N GLY A 569 36.89 5.36 22.15
CA GLY A 569 35.77 5.85 22.95
C GLY A 569 35.09 4.74 23.76
N ASP A 570 34.71 3.66 23.08
CA ASP A 570 34.04 2.51 23.69
C ASP A 570 34.28 1.25 22.83
N PHE A 571 34.19 0.07 23.44
CA PHE A 571 34.28 -1.20 22.73
C PHE A 571 33.31 -2.24 23.32
N ASN A 572 32.80 -3.10 22.45
CA ASN A 572 32.12 -4.33 22.85
C ASN A 572 32.78 -5.53 22.15
N ARG A 573 32.21 -6.72 22.29
CA ARG A 573 32.78 -7.95 21.72
C ARG A 573 33.04 -7.88 20.21
N LYS A 574 32.27 -7.10 19.45
CA LYS A 574 32.30 -7.08 17.97
C LYS A 574 32.67 -5.73 17.36
N PHE A 575 32.55 -4.65 18.11
CA PHE A 575 32.69 -3.30 17.59
C PHE A 575 33.58 -2.44 18.48
N CYS A 576 34.42 -1.64 17.84
CA CYS A 576 35.22 -0.60 18.50
C CYS A 576 34.76 0.76 18.00
N THR A 577 34.43 1.68 18.91
CA THR A 577 34.08 3.06 18.57
C THR A 577 35.28 3.96 18.80
N LEU A 578 35.71 4.67 17.76
CA LEU A 578 36.68 5.75 17.86
C LEU A 578 35.94 7.09 17.89
N GLU A 579 36.36 7.99 18.75
CA GLU A 579 35.88 9.38 18.78
C GLU A 579 36.91 10.29 18.13
N HIS A 580 36.43 11.34 17.45
CA HIS A 580 37.30 12.34 16.83
C HIS A 580 36.85 13.76 17.11
N GLN A 581 37.83 14.66 17.17
CA GLN A 581 37.67 16.11 17.23
C GLN A 581 38.62 16.74 16.21
N ILE A 582 38.20 17.83 15.58
CA ILE A 582 38.97 18.54 14.57
C ILE A 582 39.03 20.00 14.97
N PHE A 583 40.24 20.54 14.99
CA PHE A 583 40.55 21.91 15.36
C PHE A 583 41.22 22.65 14.20
N GLY A 584 40.99 23.95 14.12
CA GLY A 584 41.62 24.84 13.16
C GLY A 584 42.86 25.54 13.71
N THR A 585 43.37 26.50 12.96
CA THR A 585 44.63 27.21 13.22
C THR A 585 44.65 27.88 14.60
N ASP A 586 43.52 28.44 15.04
CA ASP A 586 43.38 29.15 16.31
C ASP A 586 42.91 28.23 17.46
N ASN A 587 43.05 26.90 17.27
CA ASN A 587 42.59 25.86 18.19
C ASN A 587 41.07 25.91 18.46
N GLU A 588 40.31 26.44 17.51
CA GLU A 588 38.86 26.44 17.51
C GLU A 588 38.30 25.11 17.01
N LEU A 589 37.22 24.63 17.64
CA LEU A 589 36.59 23.38 17.24
C LEU A 589 35.86 23.54 15.89
N LEU A 590 36.39 22.89 14.86
CA LEU A 590 35.79 22.84 13.52
C LEU A 590 34.72 21.75 13.42
N GLY A 591 34.93 20.62 14.09
CA GLY A 591 33.97 19.51 14.06
C GLY A 591 34.30 18.39 15.04
N LYS A 592 33.33 17.52 15.29
CA LYS A 592 33.50 16.34 16.17
C LYS A 592 32.56 15.21 15.79
N GLY A 593 32.89 13.99 16.21
CA GLY A 593 32.03 12.84 15.93
C GLY A 593 32.62 11.52 16.39
N LYS A 594 32.12 10.44 15.81
CA LYS A 594 32.52 9.07 16.14
C LYS A 594 32.47 8.18 14.91
N GLN A 595 33.27 7.12 14.92
CA GLN A 595 33.24 6.05 13.93
C GLN A 595 33.21 4.70 14.63
N SER A 596 32.37 3.79 14.13
CA SER A 596 32.29 2.42 14.62
C SER A 596 32.99 1.49 13.65
N LEU A 597 33.93 0.72 14.17
CA LEU A 597 34.72 -0.27 13.46
C LEU A 597 34.14 -1.66 13.67
N LEU A 598 34.21 -2.50 12.65
CA LEU A 598 33.92 -3.93 12.70
C LEU A 598 35.11 -4.70 12.10
N PHE A 599 35.19 -5.98 12.44
CA PHE A 599 36.30 -6.85 12.04
C PHE A 599 35.75 -8.01 11.22
N VAL A 600 36.39 -8.32 10.09
CA VAL A 600 35.97 -9.43 9.21
C VAL A 600 37.14 -10.33 8.85
N SER A 601 36.87 -11.61 8.64
CA SER A 601 37.86 -12.58 8.15
C SER A 601 38.37 -12.18 6.76
N SER A 602 39.69 -12.24 6.56
CA SER A 602 40.29 -11.94 5.26
C SER A 602 40.01 -13.01 4.18
N LYS A 603 39.52 -14.19 4.58
CA LYS A 603 39.20 -15.30 3.66
C LYS A 603 37.82 -15.20 3.05
N ASP A 604 36.82 -14.86 3.86
CA ASP A 604 35.39 -14.99 3.50
C ASP A 604 34.54 -13.79 3.94
N TYR A 605 35.14 -12.73 4.50
CA TYR A 605 34.47 -11.53 4.99
C TYR A 605 33.40 -11.79 6.07
N SER A 606 33.45 -12.96 6.72
CA SER A 606 32.58 -13.25 7.87
C SER A 606 32.92 -12.35 9.05
N LEU A 607 31.90 -11.91 9.79
CA LEU A 607 32.06 -10.99 10.93
C LEU A 607 32.76 -11.70 12.09
N LEU A 608 33.86 -11.11 12.57
CA LEU A 608 34.66 -11.59 13.68
C LEU A 608 34.37 -10.80 14.96
N ASP A 609 34.71 -11.40 16.10
CA ASP A 609 34.94 -10.66 17.34
C ASP A 609 36.21 -9.79 17.19
N ILE A 610 36.39 -8.80 18.07
CA ILE A 610 37.60 -7.97 18.05
C ILE A 610 38.84 -8.88 18.17
N PRO A 611 39.76 -8.88 17.19
CA PRO A 611 40.95 -9.71 17.24
C PRO A 611 41.79 -9.38 18.49
N PRO A 612 42.38 -10.39 19.17
CA PRO A 612 43.12 -10.17 20.43
C PRO A 612 44.25 -9.14 20.30
N GLU A 613 44.92 -9.10 19.15
CA GLU A 613 45.97 -8.12 18.85
C GLU A 613 45.42 -6.68 18.78
N VAL A 614 44.26 -6.48 18.15
CA VAL A 614 43.59 -5.17 18.10
C VAL A 614 43.14 -4.77 19.51
N TYR A 615 42.54 -5.69 20.25
CA TYR A 615 42.09 -5.43 21.62
C TYR A 615 43.25 -4.98 22.51
N THR A 616 44.37 -5.71 22.46
CA THR A 616 45.58 -5.41 23.25
C THR A 616 46.22 -4.08 22.86
N ALA A 617 46.20 -3.75 21.55
CA ALA A 617 46.71 -2.50 21.04
C ALA A 617 45.84 -1.29 21.43
N PHE A 618 44.51 -1.44 21.38
CA PHE A 618 43.59 -0.32 21.55
C PHE A 618 43.26 -0.04 23.02
N ILE A 619 43.19 -1.07 23.88
CA ILE A 619 42.77 -0.92 25.28
C ILE A 619 43.69 -0.01 26.10
N LYS A 620 44.97 0.09 25.72
CA LYS A 620 45.94 1.00 26.35
C LYS A 620 45.56 2.47 26.19
N TYR A 621 44.72 2.79 25.20
CA TYR A 621 44.32 4.15 24.83
C TYR A 621 42.80 4.37 24.93
N ALA A 622 42.07 3.43 25.56
CA ALA A 622 40.63 3.53 25.86
C ALA A 622 40.40 4.25 27.19
#